data_AF-A0A9D5IDX8-F1
#
_entry.id   AF-A0A9D5IDX8-F1
#
_cell.length_a   1.000
_cell.length_b   1.000
_cell.length_c   1.000
_cell.angle_alpha   90.00
_cell.angle_beta   90.00
_cell.angle_gamma   90.00
#
_symmetry.space_group_name_H-M   'P 1'
#
loop_
_entity.id
_entity.type
_entity.pdbx_description
1 polymer ?
#
loop_
_entity_poly.entity_id
_entity_poly.type
_entity_poly.pdbx_seq_one_letter_code
_entity_poly.pdbx_strand_id
1 'polypeptide(L)' 'MATKTLTVKQRQSIFHALVETQDKGVAVADSKKSVAAEFHISREQLDLIEKEGLDKDWLPWM' A
#
# COMPACT_ATOMS: atom_id res chain seq x y z
N MET A 1 -4.45 -23.65 -0.88
CA MET A 1 -4.74 -22.29 -0.41
C MET A 1 -4.22 -21.34 -1.48
N ALA A 2 -5.10 -20.75 -2.30
CA ALA A 2 -4.68 -19.91 -3.41
C ALA A 2 -4.05 -18.63 -2.86
N THR A 3 -2.72 -18.57 -2.84
CA THR A 3 -1.94 -17.34 -2.72
C THR A 3 -2.29 -16.49 -3.94
N LYS A 4 -3.38 -15.72 -3.84
CA LYS A 4 -3.78 -14.75 -4.87
C LYS A 4 -2.66 -13.73 -4.96
N THR A 5 -1.79 -13.91 -5.95
CA THR A 5 -0.77 -12.93 -6.32
C THR A 5 -1.50 -11.62 -6.56
N LEU A 6 -1.24 -10.61 -5.72
CA LEU A 6 -1.85 -9.28 -5.88
C LEU A 6 -1.50 -8.76 -7.27
N THR A 7 -2.51 -8.40 -8.06
CA THR A 7 -2.28 -7.79 -9.37
C THR A 7 -1.68 -6.40 -9.21
N VAL A 8 -1.01 -5.89 -10.24
CA VAL A 8 -0.45 -4.52 -10.25
C VAL A 8 -1.52 -3.48 -9.86
N LYS A 9 -2.73 -3.62 -10.40
CA LYS A 9 -3.86 -2.74 -10.05
C LYS A 9 -4.19 -2.77 -8.56
N GLN A 10 -4.23 -3.95 -7.94
CA GLN A 10 -4.48 -4.05 -6.49
C GLN A 10 -3.36 -3.41 -5.68
N ARG A 11 -2.10 -3.63 -6.07
CA ARG A 11 -0.95 -3.01 -5.40
C ARG A 11 -1.00 -1.49 -5.51
N GLN A 12 -1.38 -0.95 -6.67
CA GLN A 12 -1.62 0.48 -6.85
C GLN A 12 -2.76 1.01 -5.96
N SER A 13 -3.88 0.30 -5.87
CA SER A 13 -4.98 0.69 -4.97
C SER A 13 -4.55 0.68 -3.50
N ILE A 14 -3.77 -0.31 -3.08
CA ILE A 14 -3.20 -0.42 -1.73
C ILE A 14 -2.27 0.77 -1.46
N PHE A 15 -1.36 1.08 -2.38
CA PHE A 15 -0.43 2.19 -2.26
C PHE A 15 -1.16 3.54 -2.19
N HIS A 16 -2.16 3.74 -3.03
CA HIS A 16 -2.96 4.95 -3.03
C HIS A 16 -3.74 5.11 -1.72
N ALA A 17 -4.39 4.05 -1.24
CA ALA A 17 -5.10 4.07 0.05
C ALA A 17 -4.14 4.36 1.21
N LEU A 18 -2.93 3.81 1.17
CA LEU A 18 -1.89 4.07 2.16
C LEU A 18 -1.50 5.55 2.18
N VAL A 19 -1.20 6.14 1.03
CA VAL A 19 -0.81 7.55 0.95
C VAL A 19 -1.97 8.48 1.28
N GLU A 20 -3.19 8.19 0.84
CA GLU A 20 -4.38 8.97 1.20
C GLU A 20 -4.63 8.95 2.72
N THR A 21 -4.35 7.82 3.39
CA THR A 21 -4.46 7.73 4.85
C THR A 21 -3.38 8.55 5.54
N GLN A 22 -2.14 8.55 5.02
CA GLN A 22 -1.05 9.36 5.54
C GLN A 22 -1.28 10.87 5.32
N ASP A 23 -1.83 11.24 4.16
CA ASP A 23 -2.17 12.62 3.80
C ASP A 23 -3.19 13.24 4.75
N LYS A 24 -4.12 12.41 5.28
CA LYS A 24 -5.06 12.80 6.35
C LYS A 24 -4.40 13.10 7.70
N GLY A 25 -3.07 13.01 7.81
CA GLY A 25 -2.29 13.28 9.03
C GLY A 25 -2.15 12.08 9.96
N VAL A 26 -2.49 10.87 9.49
CA VAL A 26 -2.28 9.64 10.26
C VAL A 26 -0.82 9.24 10.17
N ALA A 27 -0.23 8.84 11.30
CA ALA A 27 1.15 8.37 11.35
C ALA A 27 1.36 7.20 10.38
N VAL A 28 2.46 7.23 9.61
CA VAL A 28 2.82 6.21 8.61
C VAL A 28 2.69 4.79 9.16
N ALA A 29 3.13 4.56 10.40
CA ALA A 29 3.07 3.25 11.04
C ALA A 29 1.64 2.73 11.26
N ASP A 30 0.71 3.61 11.63
CA ASP A 30 -0.71 3.34 11.85
C ASP A 30 -1.45 3.18 10.52
N SER A 31 -1.19 4.08 9.55
CA SER A 31 -1.70 3.96 8.18
C SER A 31 -1.31 2.62 7.57
N LYS A 32 -0.04 2.21 7.69
CA LYS A 32 0.44 0.90 7.22
C LYS A 32 -0.29 -0.25 7.89
N LYS A 33 -0.58 -0.15 9.19
CA LYS A 33 -1.31 -1.19 9.94
C LYS A 33 -2.76 -1.30 9.48
N SER A 34 -3.46 -0.16 9.35
CA SER A 34 -4.85 -0.11 8.92
C SER A 34 -5.02 -0.62 7.49
N VAL A 35 -4.18 -0.16 6.56
CA VAL A 35 -4.23 -0.58 5.15
C VAL A 35 -3.85 -2.06 5.01
N ALA A 36 -2.83 -2.54 5.74
CA ALA A 36 -2.50 -3.97 5.72
C ALA A 36 -3.67 -4.85 6.19
N ALA A 37 -4.38 -4.42 7.23
CA ALA A 37 -5.56 -5.11 7.73
C ALA A 37 -6.74 -5.05 6.75
N GLU A 38 -7.02 -3.88 6.17
CA GLU A 38 -8.12 -3.66 5.22
C GLU A 38 -7.97 -4.52 3.95
N PHE A 39 -6.75 -4.62 3.44
CA PHE A 39 -6.45 -5.39 2.23
C PHE A 39 -6.07 -6.85 2.51
N HIS A 40 -6.08 -7.28 3.79
CA HIS A 40 -5.68 -8.63 4.23
C HIS A 40 -4.28 -9.04 3.72
N ILE A 41 -3.33 -8.11 3.76
CA ILE A 41 -1.94 -8.34 3.33
C ILE A 41 -0.99 -8.28 4.52
N SER A 42 0.16 -8.95 4.39
CA SER A 42 1.24 -8.83 5.37
C SER A 42 1.91 -7.47 5.28
N ARG A 43 2.50 -7.02 6.38
CA ARG A 43 3.27 -5.76 6.42
C ARG A 43 4.44 -5.77 5.44
N GLU A 44 5.08 -6.91 5.25
CA GLU A 44 6.14 -7.12 4.26
C GLU A 44 5.63 -6.95 2.82
N GLN A 45 4.43 -7.46 2.51
CA GLN A 45 3.79 -7.24 1.20
C GLN A 45 3.49 -5.75 0.99
N LEU A 46 2.99 -5.06 2.01
CA LEU A 46 2.73 -3.63 1.94
C LEU A 46 4.02 -2.81 1.71
N ASP A 47 5.11 -3.18 2.37
CA ASP A 47 6.40 -2.50 2.22
C ASP A 47 6.99 -2.72 0.81
N LEU A 48 6.84 -3.93 0.25
CA LEU A 48 7.18 -4.21 -1.15
C LEU A 48 6.35 -3.38 -2.13
N ILE A 49 5.04 -3.23 -1.85
CA ILE A 49 4.12 -2.41 -2.65
C ILE A 49 4.51 -0.94 -2.59
N GLU A 50 4.84 -0.43 -1.40
CA GLU A 50 5.29 0.95 -1.21
C GLU A 50 6.58 1.21 -1.98
N LYS A 51 7.55 0.30 -1.87
CA LYS A 51 8.81 0.40 -2.60
C LYS A 51 8.61 0.31 -4.12
N GLU A 52 7.76 -0.60 -4.60
CA GLU A 52 7.41 -0.71 -6.03
C GLU A 52 6.67 0.55 -6.51
N GLY A 53 5.78 1.11 -5.69
CA GLY A 53 5.04 2.32 -6.02
C GLY A 53 5.90 3.56 -6.10
N LEU A 54 6.89 3.68 -5.21
CA LEU A 54 7.91 4.74 -5.27
C LEU A 54 8.87 4.54 -6.46
N ASP A 55 9.31 3.31 -6.72
CA ASP A 55 10.20 2.98 -7.86
C ASP A 55 9.53 3.20 -9.23
N LYS A 56 8.22 2.96 -9.30
CA LYS A 56 7.42 3.09 -10.53
C LYS A 56 6.66 4.42 -10.64
N ASP A 57 6.92 5.38 -9.76
CA ASP A 57 6.22 6.67 -9.73
C ASP A 57 4.70 6.51 -9.84
N TRP A 58 4.13 5.59 -9.04
CA TRP A 58 2.68 5.36 -9.05
C TRP A 58 1.87 6.57 -8.58
N LEU A 59 2.53 7.52 -7.91
CA LEU A 59 1.96 8.81 -7.53
C LEU A 59 2.69 9.90 -8.31
N PRO A 60 2.07 10.45 -9.37
CA PRO A 60 2.72 11.46 -10.22
C PRO A 60 2.84 12.85 -9.58
N TRP A 61 2.50 12.97 -8.29
CA TRP A 61 2.46 14.22 -7.51
C TRP A 61 3.28 14.15 -6.22
N MET A 62 4.07 13.10 -6.01
CA MET A 62 5.04 12.98 -4.90
C MET A 62 6.47 13.24 -5.36
#